data_AF-A0AAW6IN26-F1
#
_entry.id   AF-A0AAW6IN26-F1
#
_cell.length_a   1.000
_cell.length_b   1.000
_cell.length_c   1.000
_cell.angle_alpha   90.00
_cell.angle_beta   90.00
_cell.angle_gamma   90.00
#
_symmetry.space_group_name_H-M   'P 1'
#
loop_
_entity.id
_entity.type
_entity.pdbx_description
1 polymer ?
#
loop_
_entity_poly.entity_id
_entity_poly.type
_entity_poly.pdbx_seq_one_letter_code
_entity_poly.pdbx_strand_id
1 'polypeptide(L)'
;MYPLSPLLIYGMLYIFISDPIKLWAYYTQGDYWYKEYILTDVQECGSDYEDSCTRLYFKDPTTNKTHDFRWYDDKSTIMNNKNDYVYIVGEASLFGYTVRELER
;
A
#
# COMPACT_ATOMS: atom_id res chain seq x y z
N MET A 1 -13.26 44.53 15.94
CA MET A 1 -12.41 44.30 14.74
C MET A 1 -11.74 42.95 14.96
N TYR A 2 -12.31 41.88 14.41
CA TYR A 2 -11.76 40.52 14.60
C TYR A 2 -10.40 40.44 13.94
N PRO A 3 -9.39 39.82 14.58
CA PRO A 3 -8.08 39.71 13.96
C PRO A 3 -8.24 38.79 12.74
N LEU A 4 -8.12 39.36 11.53
CA LEU A 4 -8.06 38.62 10.26
C LEU A 4 -6.78 37.78 10.15
N SER A 5 -5.78 38.07 10.99
CA SER A 5 -4.47 37.44 10.96
C SER A 5 -4.48 35.91 11.18
N PRO A 6 -5.26 35.31 12.10
CA PRO A 6 -5.24 33.86 12.30
C PRO A 6 -5.85 33.10 11.12
N LEU A 7 -6.87 33.68 10.47
CA LEU A 7 -7.49 33.11 9.28
C LEU A 7 -6.53 33.12 8.08
N LEU A 8 -5.79 34.22 7.91
CA LEU A 8 -4.79 34.33 6.84
C LEU A 8 -3.59 33.39 7.08
N ILE A 9 -3.13 33.28 8.32
CA ILE A 9 -2.06 32.34 8.71
C ILE A 9 -2.52 30.91 8.46
N TYR A 10 -3.74 30.56 8.87
CA TYR A 10 -4.31 29.24 8.63
C TYR A 10 -4.43 28.93 7.13
N GLY A 11 -4.96 29.88 6.34
CA GLY A 11 -5.08 29.73 4.89
C GLY A 11 -3.73 29.51 4.21
N MET A 12 -2.71 30.27 4.60
CA MET A 12 -1.36 30.07 4.07
C MET A 12 -0.79 28.71 4.47
N LEU A 13 -0.87 28.32 5.75
CA LEU A 13 -0.37 27.01 6.19
C LEU A 13 -1.07 25.86 5.47
N TYR A 14 -2.39 25.96 5.27
CA TYR A 14 -3.15 24.95 4.54
C TYR A 14 -2.67 24.80 3.09
N ILE A 15 -2.45 25.90 2.38
CA ILE A 15 -1.94 25.91 1.00
C ILE A 15 -0.52 25.33 0.98
N PHE A 16 0.38 25.85 1.81
CA PHE A 16 1.79 25.42 1.82
C PHE A 16 1.96 23.94 2.20
N ILE A 17 1.06 23.36 2.99
CA ILE A 17 1.11 21.93 3.35
C ILE A 17 0.40 21.07 2.30
N SER A 18 -0.80 21.48 1.85
CA SER A 18 -1.63 20.62 1.00
C SER A 18 -1.22 20.63 -0.47
N ASP A 19 -0.76 21.75 -1.01
CA ASP A 19 -0.45 21.87 -2.43
C ASP A 19 0.75 21.01 -2.85
N PRO A 20 1.87 20.93 -2.09
CA PRO A 20 2.94 20.00 -2.43
C PRO A 20 2.49 18.54 -2.42
N ILE A 21 1.61 18.16 -1.47
CA ILE A 21 1.08 16.79 -1.38
C ILE A 21 0.19 16.49 -2.59
N LYS A 22 -0.70 17.42 -2.95
CA LYS A 22 -1.57 17.30 -4.14
C LYS A 22 -0.76 17.23 -5.43
N LEU A 23 0.28 18.06 -5.54
CA LEU A 23 1.15 18.10 -6.71
C LEU A 23 1.95 16.80 -6.83
N TRP A 24 2.53 16.32 -5.73
CA TRP A 24 3.23 15.04 -5.69
C TRP A 24 2.29 13.90 -6.09
N ALA A 25 1.10 13.83 -5.51
CA ALA A 25 0.10 12.84 -5.88
C ALA A 25 -0.30 12.95 -7.35
N TYR A 26 -0.47 14.15 -7.92
CA TYR A 26 -0.78 14.32 -9.34
C TYR A 26 0.31 13.74 -10.26
N TYR A 27 1.58 13.88 -9.89
CA TYR A 27 2.69 13.38 -10.69
C TYR A 27 3.03 11.91 -10.47
N THR A 28 2.73 11.35 -9.29
CA THR A 28 3.03 9.96 -8.97
C THR A 28 1.82 9.04 -9.07
N GLN A 29 0.61 9.57 -9.14
CA GLN A 29 -0.59 8.76 -9.27
C GLN A 29 -0.57 7.97 -10.59
N GLY A 30 -0.77 6.67 -10.50
CA GLY A 30 -0.69 5.78 -11.65
C GLY A 30 0.71 5.25 -11.93
N ASP A 31 1.74 5.75 -11.24
CA ASP A 31 3.08 5.17 -11.35
C ASP A 31 3.08 3.76 -10.76
N TYR A 32 3.44 2.81 -11.60
CA TYR A 32 3.66 1.44 -11.16
C TYR A 32 4.98 1.35 -10.41
N TRP A 33 4.95 0.64 -9.30
CA TRP A 33 6.13 0.24 -8.57
C TRP A 33 6.21 -1.28 -8.51
N TYR A 34 7.44 -1.78 -8.58
CA TYR A 34 7.75 -3.20 -8.60
C TYR A 34 8.76 -3.45 -7.50
N LYS A 35 8.47 -4.40 -6.63
CA LYS A 35 9.43 -4.78 -5.59
C LYS A 35 9.38 -6.27 -5.30
N GLU A 36 10.57 -6.86 -5.25
CA GLU A 36 10.77 -8.27 -4.95
C GLU A 36 10.64 -8.55 -3.46
N TYR A 37 9.88 -9.58 -3.12
CA TYR A 37 9.70 -10.09 -1.78
C TYR A 37 9.72 -11.62 -1.78
N ILE A 38 9.99 -12.23 -0.63
CA ILE A 38 9.88 -13.68 -0.44
C ILE A 38 8.57 -13.97 0.27
N LEU A 39 7.66 -14.73 -0.35
CA LEU A 39 6.40 -15.13 0.29
C LEU A 39 6.67 -16.23 1.31
N THR A 40 6.69 -15.91 2.59
CA THR A 40 7.07 -16.85 3.67
C THR A 40 5.90 -17.64 4.23
N ASP A 41 4.69 -17.07 4.23
CA ASP A 41 3.52 -17.74 4.78
C ASP A 41 2.22 -17.22 4.16
N VAL A 42 1.21 -18.10 4.15
CA VAL A 42 -0.12 -17.86 3.61
C VAL A 42 -1.10 -18.43 4.63
N GLN A 43 -1.94 -17.57 5.21
CA GLN A 43 -2.91 -17.96 6.22
C GLN A 43 -4.31 -17.50 5.81
N GLU A 44 -5.33 -18.25 6.18
CA GLU A 44 -6.71 -17.79 6.02
C GLU A 44 -7.00 -16.68 7.05
N CYS A 45 -7.79 -15.68 6.67
CA CYS A 45 -8.22 -14.65 7.60
C CYS A 45 -9.24 -15.29 8.57
N GLY A 46 -8.84 -15.47 9.84
CA GLY A 46 -9.60 -16.21 10.84
C GLY A 46 -10.82 -15.48 11.43
N SER A 47 -11.56 -14.72 10.62
CA SER A 47 -12.72 -13.95 11.04
C SER A 47 -13.98 -14.44 10.32
N ASP A 48 -15.04 -14.74 11.08
CA ASP A 48 -16.37 -15.16 10.59
C ASP A 48 -17.03 -14.14 9.63
N TYR A 49 -16.45 -12.94 9.49
CA TYR A 49 -16.94 -11.87 8.61
C TYR A 49 -16.06 -11.65 7.35
N GLU A 50 -14.96 -12.40 7.19
CA GLU A 50 -14.00 -12.23 6.08
C GLU A 50 -13.62 -13.59 5.42
N ASP A 51 -14.61 -14.42 5.08
CA ASP A 51 -14.41 -15.78 4.53
C ASP A 51 -13.57 -15.83 3.23
N SER A 52 -13.49 -14.72 2.48
CA SER A 52 -12.76 -14.62 1.22
C SER A 52 -11.34 -14.05 1.34
N CYS A 53 -10.86 -13.76 2.55
CA CYS A 53 -9.56 -13.13 2.76
C CYS A 53 -8.44 -14.15 3.03
N THR A 54 -7.28 -13.88 2.47
CA THR A 54 -6.02 -14.59 2.73
C THR A 54 -4.96 -13.61 3.19
N ARG A 55 -4.35 -13.88 4.34
CA ARG A 55 -3.24 -13.09 4.87
C ARG A 55 -1.93 -13.64 4.35
N LEU A 56 -1.19 -12.78 3.65
CA LEU A 56 0.11 -13.10 3.06
C LEU A 56 1.21 -12.46 3.89
N TYR A 57 2.26 -13.25 4.18
CA TYR A 57 3.44 -12.80 4.89
C TYR A 57 4.64 -12.76 3.96
N PHE A 58 5.15 -11.57 3.72
CA PHE A 58 6.27 -11.30 2.85
C PHE A 58 7.51 -10.92 3.65
N LYS A 59 8.66 -11.35 3.17
CA LYS A 59 9.95 -10.99 3.74
C LYS A 59 10.76 -10.21 2.73
N ASP A 60 11.18 -9.01 3.10
CA ASP A 60 12.04 -8.18 2.26
C ASP A 60 13.46 -8.79 2.25
N PRO A 61 14.01 -9.15 1.08
CA PRO A 61 15.34 -9.79 0.99
C PRO A 61 16.47 -8.83 1.37
N THR A 62 16.26 -7.52 1.26
CA THR A 62 17.28 -6.49 1.54
C THR A 62 17.25 -6.07 3.00
N THR A 63 16.05 -5.84 3.55
CA THR A 63 15.90 -5.33 4.93
C THR A 63 15.59 -6.43 5.94
N ASN A 64 15.33 -7.65 5.50
CA ASN A 64 14.94 -8.79 6.31
C ASN A 64 13.67 -8.55 7.16
N LYS A 65 12.93 -7.47 6.86
CA LYS A 65 11.67 -7.12 7.54
C LYS A 65 10.53 -7.95 6.98
N THR A 66 9.66 -8.38 7.88
CA THR A 66 8.42 -9.08 7.53
C THR A 66 7.29 -8.07 7.41
N HIS A 67 6.53 -8.18 6.34
CA HIS A 67 5.34 -7.40 6.06
C HIS A 67 4.15 -8.36 5.88
N ASP A 68 2.97 -7.97 6.36
CA ASP A 68 1.75 -8.70 6.10
C ASP A 68 0.78 -7.88 5.26
N PHE A 69 0.07 -8.56 4.36
CA PHE A 69 -0.95 -7.96 3.50
C PHE A 69 -2.17 -8.87 3.44
N ARG A 70 -3.36 -8.27 3.36
CA ARG A 70 -4.61 -9.02 3.16
C ARG A 70 -4.96 -9.04 1.69
N TRP A 71 -4.99 -10.24 1.12
CA TRP A 71 -5.35 -10.51 -0.26
C TRP A 71 -6.76 -11.05 -0.33
N TYR A 72 -7.57 -10.52 -1.24
CA TYR A 72 -8.99 -10.88 -1.38
C TYR A 72 -9.32 -11.53 -2.73
N ASP A 73 -8.33 -11.66 -3.62
CA ASP A 73 -8.47 -12.29 -4.94
C ASP A 73 -8.18 -13.80 -4.87
N ASP A 74 -8.48 -14.52 -5.95
CA ASP A 74 -8.67 -15.98 -5.95
C ASP A 74 -7.56 -16.80 -5.24
N LYS A 75 -7.98 -17.59 -4.24
CA LYS A 75 -7.11 -18.30 -3.27
C LYS A 75 -6.18 -19.32 -3.92
N SER A 76 -6.56 -19.89 -5.07
CA SER A 76 -5.87 -21.04 -5.68
C SER A 76 -4.47 -20.72 -6.18
N THR A 77 -4.21 -19.48 -6.60
CA THR A 77 -2.95 -19.12 -7.25
C THR A 77 -1.85 -18.88 -6.21
N ILE A 78 -2.18 -18.35 -5.04
CA ILE A 78 -1.21 -17.91 -4.03
C ILE A 78 -0.82 -19.03 -3.06
N MET A 79 -1.76 -19.93 -2.74
CA MET A 79 -1.53 -21.11 -1.89
C MET A 79 -0.37 -22.00 -2.36
N ASN A 80 -0.09 -22.05 -3.67
CA ASN A 80 0.96 -22.90 -4.25
C ASN A 80 2.38 -22.31 -4.16
N ASN A 81 2.55 -21.06 -3.71
CA ASN A 81 3.79 -20.29 -3.88
C ASN A 81 4.55 -20.01 -2.58
N LYS A 82 4.32 -20.82 -1.52
CA LYS A 82 5.02 -20.64 -0.24
C LYS A 82 6.53 -20.89 -0.40
N ASN A 83 7.34 -19.95 0.08
CA ASN A 83 8.80 -19.83 -0.01
C ASN A 83 9.38 -19.46 -1.38
N ASP A 84 8.56 -19.02 -2.34
CA ASP A 84 9.06 -18.50 -3.62
C ASP A 84 9.27 -16.97 -3.58
N TYR A 85 10.12 -16.49 -4.48
CA TYR A 85 10.26 -15.07 -4.78
C TYR A 85 9.03 -14.61 -5.56
N VAL A 86 8.44 -13.51 -5.11
CA VAL A 86 7.24 -12.90 -5.69
C VAL A 86 7.50 -11.42 -5.88
N TYR A 87 7.21 -10.92 -7.07
CA TYR A 87 7.19 -9.50 -7.35
C TYR A 87 5.83 -8.93 -6.99
N ILE A 88 5.82 -7.99 -6.05
CA ILE A 88 4.63 -7.21 -5.74
C ILE A 88 4.59 -6.04 -6.73
N VAL A 89 3.56 -6.03 -7.56
CA VAL A 89 3.25 -4.93 -8.47
C VAL A 89 2.19 -4.09 -7.80
N GLY A 90 2.52 -2.82 -7.57
CA GLY A 90 1.56 -1.88 -7.04
C GLY A 90 1.50 -0.60 -7.86
N GLU A 91 0.51 0.21 -7.53
CA GLU A 91 0.27 1.51 -8.14
C GLU A 91 0.26 2.55 -7.03
N ALA A 92 0.94 3.66 -7.26
CA ALA A 92 0.84 4.81 -6.40
C ALA A 92 -0.54 5.48 -6.56
N SER A 93 -1.22 5.68 -5.44
CA SER A 93 -2.54 6.29 -5.35
C SER A 93 -2.48 7.52 -4.44
N LEU A 94 -3.49 8.38 -4.54
CA LEU A 94 -3.75 9.50 -3.62
C LEU A 94 -3.75 9.08 -2.15
N PHE A 95 -4.09 7.82 -1.86
CA PHE A 95 -4.14 7.26 -0.51
C PHE A 95 -2.89 6.44 -0.13
N GLY A 96 -1.85 6.48 -0.96
CA GLY A 96 -0.60 5.73 -0.75
C GLY A 96 -0.41 4.60 -1.77
N TYR A 97 0.46 3.66 -1.46
CA TYR A 97 0.78 2.55 -2.35
C TYR A 97 -0.27 1.44 -2.25
N THR A 98 -0.91 1.12 -3.37
CA THR A 98 -1.89 0.03 -3.47
C THR A 98 -1.25 -1.15 -4.20
N VAL A 99 -1.40 -2.37 -3.68
CA VAL A 99 -0.98 -3.57 -4.39
C VAL A 99 -2.04 -3.91 -5.44
N ARG A 100 -1.61 -4.17 -6.68
CA ARG A 100 -2.51 -4.54 -7.78
C ARG A 100 -2.35 -5.98 -8.19
N GLU A 101 -1.12 -6.47 -8.26
CA GLU A 101 -0.83 -7.79 -8.79
C GLU A 101 0.39 -8.41 -8.09
N LEU A 102 0.44 -9.73 -8.13
CA LEU A 102 1.57 -10.53 -7.68
C LEU A 102 2.11 -11.29 -8.89
N GLU A 103 3.31 -10.94 -9.32
CA GLU A 103 4.00 -11.57 -10.46
C GLU A 103 5.14 -12.48 -9.99
N ARG A 104 5.58 -13.38 -10.87
CA ARG A 104 6.68 -14.33 -10.64
C ARG A 104 7.92 -13.95 -11.44
#